data_AF-A0A558AF64-F1
#
_entry.id   AF-A0A558AF64-F1
#
_cell.length_a   1.000
_cell.length_b   1.000
_cell.length_c   1.000
_cell.angle_alpha   90.00
_cell.angle_beta   90.00
_cell.angle_gamma   90.00
#
_symmetry.space_group_name_H-M   'P 1'
#
loop_
_entity.id
_entity.type
_entity.pdbx_description
1 polymer ?
#
loop_
_entity_poly.entity_id
_entity_poly.type
_entity_poly.pdbx_seq_one_letter_code
_entity_poly.pdbx_strand_id
1 'polypeptide(L)'
;MTDLNADDHSSFMDGDAIDVVLFHGEDQAAVPVGGGMVVDLTSPQPLAGEVCAELADATVTLHAPEDVSARVLEVLRRMPVPPAFRATPWSRHQRGVILHDQRCHVGGVVLVYDPVVGLRADEEGDR
;
A
#
# COMPACT_ATOMS: atom_id res chain seq x y z
N MET A 1 -9.90 39.38 -27.75
CA MET A 1 -8.91 38.44 -28.26
C MET A 1 -8.43 37.67 -27.05
N THR A 2 -8.94 36.47 -26.90
CA THR A 2 -8.74 35.55 -25.77
C THR A 2 -7.39 34.87 -25.95
N ASP A 3 -6.59 34.82 -24.90
CA ASP A 3 -5.63 33.74 -24.64
C ASP A 3 -5.32 33.83 -23.13
N LEU A 4 -6.00 33.01 -22.33
CA LEU A 4 -5.45 31.75 -21.81
C LEU A 4 -4.02 31.95 -21.30
N ASN A 5 -3.88 32.40 -20.05
CA ASN A 5 -2.67 32.13 -19.32
C ASN A 5 -2.99 31.13 -18.22
N ALA A 6 -2.58 29.90 -18.51
CA ALA A 6 -2.16 28.83 -17.64
C ALA A 6 -2.83 28.77 -16.26
N ASP A 7 -3.74 27.82 -16.16
CA ASP A 7 -4.11 27.11 -14.95
C ASP A 7 -2.84 26.65 -14.20
N ASP A 8 -2.34 27.50 -13.30
CA ASP A 8 -1.15 27.26 -12.45
C ASP A 8 -1.59 26.99 -11.01
N HIS A 9 -2.56 26.09 -10.78
CA HIS A 9 -3.02 25.76 -9.43
C HIS A 9 -3.25 24.26 -9.17
N SER A 10 -2.44 23.37 -9.77
CA SER A 10 -2.51 21.92 -9.52
C SER A 10 -1.16 21.28 -9.14
N SER A 11 -0.38 21.89 -8.25
CA SER A 11 0.81 21.24 -7.67
C SER A 11 0.89 21.40 -6.15
N PHE A 12 -0.26 21.35 -5.47
CA PHE A 12 -0.32 21.39 -4.01
C PHE A 12 -0.38 20.01 -3.33
N MET A 13 -0.19 18.91 -4.09
CA MET A 13 -0.13 17.55 -3.52
C MET A 13 1.01 16.71 -4.12
N ASP A 14 2.21 17.27 -4.28
CA ASP A 14 3.44 16.46 -4.33
C ASP A 14 3.79 16.02 -2.88
N GLY A 15 2.83 15.37 -2.23
CA GLY A 15 3.02 14.74 -0.94
C GLY A 15 3.88 13.50 -1.16
N ASP A 16 4.79 13.23 -0.23
CA ASP A 16 5.57 12.01 -0.27
C ASP A 16 4.59 10.83 -0.19
N ALA A 17 4.52 10.00 -1.24
CA ALA A 17 3.52 8.92 -1.34
C ALA A 17 4.16 7.56 -1.62
N ILE A 18 3.42 6.49 -1.29
CA ILE A 18 3.77 5.10 -1.66
C ILE A 18 2.52 4.24 -1.85
N ASP A 19 2.51 3.44 -2.91
CA ASP A 19 1.50 2.40 -3.12
C ASP A 19 1.88 1.11 -2.38
N VAL A 20 0.96 0.62 -1.57
CA VAL A 20 1.09 -0.65 -0.86
C VAL A 20 -0.11 -1.54 -1.15
N VAL A 21 0.14 -2.84 -1.29
CA VAL A 21 -0.90 -3.84 -1.44
C VAL A 21 -1.15 -4.47 -0.08
N LEU A 22 -2.40 -4.43 0.37
CA LEU A 22 -2.81 -4.95 1.67
C LEU A 22 -3.17 -6.43 1.58
N PHE A 23 -2.68 -7.22 2.53
CA PHE A 23 -3.00 -8.64 2.66
C PHE A 23 -3.49 -8.95 4.07
N HIS A 24 -4.44 -9.86 4.21
CA HIS A 24 -4.66 -10.60 5.45
C HIS A 24 -3.61 -11.71 5.58
N GLY A 25 -2.94 -11.76 6.73
CA GLY A 25 -2.02 -12.83 7.07
C GLY A 25 -2.71 -13.90 7.92
N GLU A 26 -3.06 -15.02 7.29
CA GLU A 26 -3.60 -16.22 7.96
C GLU A 26 -2.71 -17.42 7.62
N ASP A 27 -2.24 -18.18 8.61
CA ASP A 27 -1.51 -19.45 8.42
C ASP A 27 -0.47 -19.48 7.28
N GLN A 28 0.41 -18.47 7.23
CA GLN A 28 1.47 -18.30 6.21
C GLN A 28 0.97 -17.99 4.77
N ALA A 29 -0.32 -17.78 4.60
CA ALA A 29 -0.94 -17.31 3.37
C ALA A 29 -1.14 -15.78 3.39
N ALA A 30 -0.92 -15.14 2.25
CA ALA A 30 -1.25 -13.74 2.03
C ALA A 30 -2.48 -13.67 1.13
N VAL A 31 -3.61 -13.20 1.66
CA VAL A 31 -4.85 -13.01 0.91
C VAL A 31 -5.10 -11.52 0.73
N PRO A 32 -5.20 -10.98 -0.50
CA PRO A 32 -5.47 -9.56 -0.71
C PRO A 32 -6.74 -9.11 0.03
N VAL A 33 -6.70 -7.93 0.62
CA VAL A 33 -7.90 -7.36 1.27
C VAL A 33 -9.01 -7.16 0.25
N GLY A 34 -10.22 -7.67 0.53
CA GLY A 34 -11.35 -7.63 -0.39
C GLY A 34 -11.31 -8.70 -1.50
N GLY A 35 -10.21 -9.45 -1.60
CA GLY A 35 -10.06 -10.60 -2.48
C GLY A 35 -10.36 -11.93 -1.77
N GLY A 36 -10.22 -13.03 -2.52
CA GLY A 36 -10.38 -14.39 -2.00
C GLY A 36 -9.24 -15.33 -2.36
N MET A 37 -8.29 -14.91 -3.18
CA MET A 37 -7.21 -15.77 -3.65
C MET A 37 -5.97 -15.67 -2.78
N VAL A 38 -5.46 -16.83 -2.35
CA VAL A 38 -4.17 -16.92 -1.68
C VAL A 38 -3.06 -16.61 -2.68
N VAL A 39 -2.16 -15.71 -2.29
CA VAL A 39 -1.03 -15.26 -3.11
C VAL A 39 0.27 -15.73 -2.47
N ASP A 40 1.06 -16.47 -3.23
CA ASP A 40 2.44 -16.76 -2.87
C ASP A 40 3.34 -15.57 -3.26
N LEU A 41 3.61 -14.70 -2.29
CA LEU A 41 4.48 -13.53 -2.46
C LEU A 41 5.95 -13.90 -2.72
N THR A 42 6.36 -15.13 -2.39
CA THR A 42 7.75 -15.61 -2.52
C THR A 42 8.04 -16.21 -3.89
N SER A 43 7.00 -16.63 -4.61
CA SER A 43 7.13 -17.16 -5.97
C SER A 43 7.67 -16.08 -6.92
N PRO A 44 8.73 -16.36 -7.71
CA PRO A 44 9.21 -15.44 -8.73
C PRO A 44 8.38 -15.50 -10.02
N GLN A 45 7.30 -16.29 -10.05
CA GLN A 45 6.41 -16.38 -11.20
C GLN A 45 5.50 -15.14 -11.29
N PRO A 46 5.13 -14.73 -12.51
CA PRO A 46 4.15 -13.66 -12.69
C PRO A 46 2.80 -14.07 -12.10
N LEU A 47 2.09 -13.11 -11.54
CA LEU A 47 0.75 -13.31 -10.99
C LEU A 47 -0.25 -13.57 -12.13
N ALA A 48 -1.24 -14.42 -11.87
CA ALA A 48 -2.35 -14.63 -12.79
C ALA A 48 -3.15 -13.34 -12.98
N GLY A 49 -3.79 -13.17 -14.13
CA GLY A 49 -4.55 -11.95 -14.45
C GLY A 49 -5.69 -11.67 -13.46
N GLU A 50 -6.38 -12.71 -13.01
CA GLU A 50 -7.43 -12.62 -11.97
C GLU A 50 -6.85 -12.15 -10.62
N VAL A 51 -5.70 -12.69 -10.23
CA VAL A 51 -5.00 -12.28 -9.01
C VAL A 51 -4.57 -10.81 -9.11
N CYS A 52 -4.09 -10.37 -10.28
CA CYS A 52 -3.72 -8.97 -10.49
C CYS A 52 -4.88 -8.00 -10.23
N ALA A 53 -6.11 -8.36 -10.58
CA ALA A 53 -7.29 -7.54 -10.31
C ALA A 53 -7.53 -7.42 -8.79
N GLU A 54 -7.48 -8.53 -8.05
CA GLU A 54 -7.63 -8.49 -6.58
C GLU A 54 -6.52 -7.67 -5.90
N LEU A 55 -5.27 -7.74 -6.38
CA LEU A 55 -4.20 -6.91 -5.83
C LEU A 55 -4.37 -5.43 -6.15
N ALA A 56 -4.91 -5.11 -7.34
CA ALA A 56 -5.19 -3.73 -7.71
C ALA A 56 -6.27 -3.14 -6.81
N ASP A 57 -7.34 -3.89 -6.55
CA ASP A 57 -8.41 -3.50 -5.62
C ASP A 57 -7.91 -3.42 -4.16
N ALA A 58 -6.92 -4.24 -3.79
CA ALA A 58 -6.27 -4.22 -2.48
C ALA A 58 -5.12 -3.19 -2.37
N THR A 59 -4.87 -2.38 -3.40
CA THR A 59 -3.84 -1.35 -3.39
C THR A 59 -4.36 -0.09 -2.70
N VAL A 60 -3.58 0.44 -1.76
CA VAL A 60 -3.80 1.74 -1.14
C VAL A 60 -2.58 2.64 -1.33
N THR A 61 -2.83 3.91 -1.63
CA THR A 61 -1.79 4.94 -1.66
C THR A 61 -1.74 5.61 -0.30
N LEU A 62 -0.57 5.66 0.31
CA LEU A 62 -0.33 6.34 1.58
C LEU A 62 0.43 7.63 1.34
N HIS A 63 -0.07 8.72 1.89
CA HIS A 63 0.53 10.04 1.83
C HIS A 63 1.11 10.42 3.19
N ALA A 64 2.28 11.06 3.16
CA ALA A 64 2.82 11.77 4.31
C ALA A 64 2.65 13.28 4.15
N PRO A 65 2.28 14.01 5.22
CA PRO A 65 2.01 13.53 6.58
C PRO A 65 0.54 13.10 6.82
N GLU A 66 -0.30 13.04 5.79
CA GLU A 66 -1.76 12.93 5.93
C GLU A 66 -2.23 11.57 6.49
N ASP A 67 -1.74 10.47 5.94
CA ASP A 67 -2.12 9.11 6.37
C ASP A 67 -1.13 8.52 7.38
N VAL A 68 0.16 8.83 7.16
CA VAL A 68 1.28 8.30 7.93
C VAL A 68 2.41 9.33 8.07
N SER A 69 3.23 9.19 9.10
CA SER A 69 4.45 10.00 9.22
C SER A 69 5.46 9.69 8.09
N ALA A 70 6.29 10.66 7.71
CA ALA A 70 7.35 10.48 6.72
C ALA A 70 8.30 9.32 7.08
N ARG A 71 8.54 9.08 8.38
CA ARG A 71 9.35 7.96 8.86
C ARG A 71 8.74 6.60 8.51
N VAL A 72 7.42 6.44 8.64
CA VAL A 72 6.72 5.21 8.24
C VAL A 72 6.87 5.00 6.75
N LEU A 73 6.71 6.06 5.97
CA LEU A 73 6.83 6.02 4.52
C LEU A 73 8.25 5.60 4.08
N GLU A 74 9.29 6.15 4.72
CA GLU A 74 10.67 5.70 4.51
C GLU A 74 10.87 4.21 4.83
N VAL A 75 10.26 3.70 5.89
CA VAL A 75 10.35 2.28 6.26
C VAL A 75 9.67 1.41 5.21
N LEU A 76 8.45 1.77 4.77
CA LEU A 76 7.74 1.07 3.71
C LEU A 76 8.58 1.04 2.42
N ARG A 77 9.18 2.17 2.02
CA ARG A 77 10.06 2.24 0.84
C ARG A 77 11.25 1.30 0.92
N ARG A 78 11.79 1.09 2.12
CA ARG A 78 12.92 0.18 2.36
C ARG A 78 12.52 -1.29 2.49
N MET A 79 11.23 -1.59 2.62
CA MET A 79 10.76 -2.98 2.60
C MET A 79 11.12 -3.64 1.26
N PRO A 80 11.41 -4.94 1.25
CA PRO A 80 11.65 -5.65 0.01
C PRO A 80 10.37 -5.70 -0.84
N VAL A 81 10.49 -5.42 -2.14
CA VAL A 81 9.43 -5.75 -3.10
C VAL A 81 9.32 -7.27 -3.19
N PRO A 82 8.13 -7.87 -2.98
CA PRO A 82 7.91 -9.31 -3.13
C PRO A 82 8.35 -9.83 -4.52
N PRO A 83 9.00 -11.00 -4.62
CA PRO A 83 9.35 -11.63 -5.89
C PRO A 83 8.22 -11.65 -6.93
N ALA A 84 7.00 -12.00 -6.51
CA ALA A 84 5.82 -12.05 -7.39
C ALA A 84 5.50 -10.68 -8.02
N PHE A 85 5.75 -9.60 -7.27
CA PHE A 85 5.49 -8.23 -7.72
C PHE A 85 6.55 -7.76 -8.71
N ARG A 86 7.81 -8.18 -8.54
CA ARG A 86 8.88 -7.85 -9.50
C ARG A 86 8.63 -8.49 -10.86
N ALA A 87 8.06 -9.69 -10.87
CA ALA A 87 7.67 -10.40 -12.09
C ALA A 87 6.50 -9.72 -12.82
N THR A 88 5.69 -8.92 -12.11
CA THR A 88 4.43 -8.36 -12.60
C THR A 88 4.55 -6.84 -12.86
N PRO A 89 4.52 -6.37 -14.12
CA PRO A 89 4.97 -5.01 -14.49
C PRO A 89 4.36 -3.85 -13.71
N TRP A 90 3.06 -3.88 -13.43
CA TRP A 90 2.34 -2.78 -12.79
C TRP A 90 2.62 -2.70 -11.28
N SER A 91 2.97 -3.82 -10.63
CA SER A 91 3.23 -3.92 -9.18
C SER A 91 4.71 -3.83 -8.81
N ARG A 92 5.63 -3.63 -9.77
CA ARG A 92 7.09 -3.71 -9.54
C ARG A 92 7.64 -2.77 -8.48
N HIS A 93 6.91 -1.70 -8.17
CA HIS A 93 7.29 -0.68 -7.20
C HIS A 93 6.44 -0.72 -5.94
N GLN A 94 5.45 -1.61 -5.87
CA GLN A 94 4.56 -1.74 -4.72
C GLN A 94 5.21 -2.57 -3.61
N ARG A 95 4.72 -2.38 -2.39
CA ARG A 95 5.12 -3.19 -1.23
C ARG A 95 3.93 -3.99 -0.74
N GLY A 96 4.18 -5.23 -0.35
CA GLY A 96 3.18 -6.04 0.34
C GLY A 96 3.18 -5.71 1.83
N VAL A 97 2.02 -5.33 2.37
CA VAL A 97 1.79 -5.12 3.80
C VAL A 97 0.85 -6.21 4.28
N ILE A 98 1.31 -7.02 5.22
CA ILE A 98 0.53 -8.10 5.80
C ILE A 98 -0.08 -7.61 7.11
N LEU A 99 -1.40 -7.61 7.15
CA LEU A 99 -2.23 -7.26 8.29
C LEU A 99 -2.55 -8.53 9.09
N HIS A 100 -2.28 -8.50 10.38
CA HIS A 100 -2.74 -9.48 11.36
C HIS A 100 -3.75 -8.78 12.26
N ASP A 101 -4.99 -9.30 12.31
CA ASP A 101 -6.10 -8.66 13.04
C ASP A 101 -6.28 -7.18 12.67
N GLN A 102 -6.32 -6.92 11.35
CA GLN A 102 -6.40 -5.57 10.75
C GLN A 102 -5.25 -4.62 11.09
N ARG A 103 -4.16 -5.13 11.69
CA ARG A 103 -3.02 -4.34 12.15
C ARG A 103 -1.71 -4.80 11.53
N CYS A 104 -0.78 -3.88 11.30
CA CYS A 104 0.58 -4.20 10.90
C CYS A 104 1.58 -3.29 11.61
N HIS A 105 2.72 -3.82 12.04
CA HIS A 105 3.77 -3.02 12.65
C HIS A 105 4.80 -2.61 11.60
N VAL A 106 4.97 -1.29 11.41
CA VAL A 106 5.92 -0.72 10.45
C VAL A 106 6.78 0.33 11.15
N GLY A 107 8.07 0.06 11.29
CA GLY A 107 9.03 1.04 11.80
C GLY A 107 8.80 1.48 13.26
N GLY A 108 8.08 0.67 14.05
CA GLY A 108 7.69 0.98 15.42
C GLY A 108 6.32 1.67 15.55
N VAL A 109 5.63 1.90 14.43
CA VAL A 109 4.25 2.41 14.39
C VAL A 109 3.30 1.27 14.04
N VAL A 110 2.13 1.24 14.65
CA VAL A 110 1.06 0.31 14.27
C VAL A 110 0.23 0.98 13.17
N LEU A 111 0.07 0.32 12.04
CA LEU A 111 -0.90 0.69 11.01
C LEU A 111 -2.16 -0.13 11.23
N VAL A 112 -3.31 0.53 11.21
CA VAL A 112 -4.63 -0.09 11.35
C VAL A 112 -5.36 0.10 10.03
N TYR A 113 -5.90 -0.99 9.50
CA TYR A 113 -6.77 -0.98 8.33
C TYR A 113 -8.23 -0.94 8.76
N ASP A 114 -8.96 0.05 8.26
CA ASP A 114 -10.39 0.17 8.39
C ASP A 114 -11.02 0.09 6.98
N PRO A 115 -12.05 -0.73 6.75
CA PRO A 115 -12.62 -0.90 5.40
C PRO A 115 -13.38 0.33 4.91
N VAL A 116 -13.75 1.27 5.79
CA VAL A 116 -14.45 2.52 5.44
C VAL A 116 -13.46 3.66 5.25
N VAL A 117 -12.43 3.74 6.10
CA VAL A 117 -11.50 4.87 6.14
C VAL A 117 -10.18 4.57 5.40
N GLY A 118 -9.83 3.30 5.20
CA GLY A 118 -8.56 2.86 4.64
C GLY A 118 -7.50 2.57 5.70
N LEU A 119 -6.23 2.60 5.31
CA LEU A 119 -5.11 2.33 6.19
C LEU A 119 -4.64 3.63 6.86
N ARG A 120 -4.53 3.63 8.19
CA ARG A 120 -4.06 4.77 9.00
C ARG A 120 -3.00 4.36 10.00
N ALA A 121 -2.15 5.28 10.43
CA ALA A 121 -1.33 5.08 11.61
C ALA A 121 -2.20 5.13 12.88
N ASP A 122 -2.01 4.16 13.77
CA ASP A 122 -2.50 4.21 15.14
C ASP A 122 -1.53 5.09 15.93
N GLU A 123 -1.97 6.31 16.25
CA GLU A 123 -1.24 7.21 17.14
C GLU A 123 -1.40 6.73 18.59
N GLU A 124 -0.87 5.55 18.92
CA GLU A 124 -0.84 5.06 20.31
C GLU A 124 0.24 5.85 21.07
N GLY A 125 -0.14 7.05 21.52
CA GLY A 125 0.70 7.96 22.26
C GLY A 125 -0.02 9.12 22.97
N ASP A 126 -1.36 9.11 23.08
CA ASP A 126 -2.09 9.99 24.00
C ASP A 126 -2.96 9.15 24.95
N ARG A 127 -2.33 8.65 26.02
CA ARG A 127 -3.03 8.19 27.21
C ARG A 127 -2.19 8.41 28.46
#